data_AF-A0A920PNU0-F1
#
_entry.id   AF-A0A920PNU0-F1
#
_cell.length_a   1.000
_cell.length_b   1.000
_cell.length_c   1.000
_cell.angle_alpha   90.00
_cell.angle_beta   90.00
_cell.angle_gamma   90.00
#
_symmetry.space_group_name_H-M   'P 1'
#
loop_
_entity.id
_entity.type
_entity.pdbx_description
1 polymer ?
#
loop_
_entity_poly.entity_id
_entity_poly.type
_entity_poly.pdbx_seq_one_letter_code
_entity_poly.pdbx_strand_id
1 'polypeptide(L)'
;MFSVIKNTILKHPLWWILGLGVTWRVLRWALGMPLWGDEVMLALNILDRPASELIQPLVMGQVAPPLFLLLHHLIFDITGTSEWSLRFPALVFGIFGLWFFCDWPYGFVRPSEAWLQ
;
A
#
# COMPACT_ATOMS: atom_id res chain seq x y z
N MET A 1 32.55 13.17 -15.65
CA MET A 1 31.93 12.31 -16.69
C MET A 1 31.53 10.93 -16.17
N PHE A 2 32.38 10.21 -15.41
CA PHE A 2 32.04 8.90 -14.82
C PHE A 2 30.89 8.90 -13.80
N SER A 3 30.66 10.00 -13.07
CA SER A 3 29.54 10.12 -12.13
C SER A 3 28.16 10.26 -12.79
N VAL A 4 28.10 10.77 -14.02
CA VAL A 4 26.83 10.96 -14.76
C VAL A 4 26.37 9.63 -15.35
N ILE A 5 27.31 8.80 -15.81
CA ILE A 5 27.03 7.48 -16.42
C ILE A 5 26.54 6.46 -15.39
N LYS A 6 27.07 6.48 -14.16
CA LYS A 6 26.59 5.60 -13.06
C LYS A 6 25.12 5.83 -12.73
N ASN A 7 24.65 7.08 -12.75
CA ASN A 7 23.27 7.43 -12.42
C ASN A 7 22.26 7.01 -13.50
N THR A 8 22.67 6.88 -14.76
CA THR A 8 21.79 6.41 -15.83
C THR A 8 21.64 4.89 -15.82
N ILE A 9 22.75 4.16 -15.61
CA ILE A 9 22.78 2.69 -15.64
C ILE A 9 22.06 2.07 -14.42
N LEU A 10 22.15 2.69 -13.23
CA LEU A 10 21.46 2.20 -12.03
C LEU A 10 19.94 2.45 -12.04
N LYS A 11 19.47 3.48 -12.76
CA LYS A 11 18.04 3.85 -12.79
C LYS A 11 17.21 2.95 -13.72
N HIS A 12 17.77 2.54 -14.87
CA HIS A 12 17.04 1.69 -15.83
C HIS A 12 16.47 0.38 -15.25
N PRO A 13 17.22 -0.46 -14.50
CA PRO A 13 16.66 -1.68 -13.92
C PRO A 13 15.66 -1.41 -12.79
N LEU A 14 15.84 -0.34 -12.02
CA LEU A 14 14.91 0.04 -10.94
C LEU A 14 13.53 0.43 -11.48
N TRP A 15 13.49 1.19 -12.58
CA TRP A 15 12.22 1.53 -13.23
C TRP A 15 11.49 0.29 -13.77
N TRP A 16 12.21 -0.71 -14.27
CA TRP A 16 11.60 -1.98 -14.67
C TRP A 16 11.02 -2.75 -13.49
N ILE A 17 11.74 -2.83 -12.37
CA ILE A 17 11.26 -3.49 -11.14
C ILE A 17 10.03 -2.74 -10.58
N LEU A 18 10.06 -1.41 -10.57
CA LEU A 18 8.92 -0.59 -10.20
C LEU A 18 7.71 -0.86 -11.09
N GLY A 19 7.91 -0.85 -12.41
CA GLY A 19 6.86 -1.15 -13.38
C GLY A 19 6.24 -2.52 -13.12
N LEU A 20 7.07 -3.56 -12.99
CA LEU A 20 6.62 -4.91 -12.67
C LEU A 20 5.85 -4.98 -11.34
N GLY A 21 6.35 -4.32 -10.30
CA GLY A 21 5.70 -4.28 -8.98
C GLY A 21 4.35 -3.58 -9.01
N VAL A 22 4.24 -2.46 -9.72
CA VAL A 22 2.98 -1.73 -9.92
C VAL A 22 2.00 -2.58 -10.74
N THR A 23 2.44 -3.13 -11.87
CA THR A 23 1.62 -4.00 -12.73
C THR A 23 1.08 -5.20 -11.96
N TRP A 24 1.91 -5.87 -11.16
CA TRP A 24 1.48 -7.01 -10.37
C TRP A 24 0.40 -6.65 -9.34
N ARG A 25 0.55 -5.51 -8.64
CA ARG A 25 -0.47 -5.04 -7.67
C ARG A 25 -1.78 -4.68 -8.35
N VAL A 26 -1.73 -3.95 -9.46
CA VAL A 26 -2.93 -3.59 -10.24
C VAL A 26 -3.62 -4.84 -10.76
N LEU A 27 -2.88 -5.80 -11.30
CA LEU A 27 -3.44 -7.06 -11.79
C LEU A 27 -4.09 -7.86 -10.66
N ARG A 28 -3.42 -7.99 -9.51
CA ARG A 28 -3.98 -8.68 -8.33
C ARG A 28 -5.25 -8.01 -7.81
N TRP A 29 -5.32 -6.68 -7.84
CA TRP A 29 -6.52 -5.92 -7.47
C TRP A 29 -7.64 -6.10 -8.50
N ALA A 30 -7.31 -6.02 -9.80
CA ALA A 30 -8.29 -6.14 -10.88
C ALA A 30 -8.93 -7.53 -10.97
N LEU A 31 -8.18 -8.58 -10.61
CA LEU A 31 -8.69 -9.96 -10.60
C LEU A 31 -9.86 -10.19 -9.62
N GLY A 32 -10.12 -9.29 -8.67
CA GLY A 32 -11.30 -9.38 -7.81
C GLY A 32 -11.38 -10.69 -7.02
N MET A 33 -10.26 -11.19 -6.52
CA MET A 33 -10.21 -12.46 -5.80
C MET A 33 -11.14 -12.44 -4.57
N PRO A 34 -11.66 -13.61 -4.14
CA PRO A 34 -12.49 -13.70 -2.95
C PRO A 34 -11.83 -13.07 -1.72
N LEU A 35 -12.64 -12.52 -0.82
CA LEU A 35 -12.17 -11.92 0.42
C LEU A 35 -11.53 -12.98 1.32
N TRP A 36 -10.44 -12.60 1.96
CA TRP A 36 -9.81 -13.36 3.03
C TRP A 36 -10.57 -13.15 4.34
N GLY A 37 -10.40 -14.04 5.31
CA GLY A 37 -11.17 -14.01 6.56
C GLY A 37 -11.04 -12.69 7.32
N ASP A 38 -9.83 -12.14 7.39
CA ASP A 38 -9.54 -10.84 7.98
C ASP A 38 -10.15 -9.66 7.20
N GLU A 39 -10.18 -9.74 5.87
CA GLU A 39 -10.86 -8.77 5.01
C GLU A 39 -12.38 -8.79 5.21
N VAL A 40 -12.97 -9.98 5.39
CA VAL A 40 -14.40 -10.12 5.74
C VAL A 40 -14.69 -9.52 7.11
N MET A 41 -13.87 -9.83 8.12
CA MET A 41 -14.00 -9.23 9.46
C MET A 41 -13.94 -7.70 9.40
N LEU A 42 -13.01 -7.16 8.59
CA LEU A 42 -12.88 -5.72 8.36
C LEU A 42 -14.14 -5.14 7.72
N ALA A 43 -14.59 -5.75 6.62
CA ALA A 43 -15.74 -5.28 5.87
C ALA A 43 -17.01 -5.27 6.73
N LEU A 44 -17.28 -6.32 7.51
CA LEU A 44 -18.43 -6.39 8.40
C LEU A 44 -18.43 -5.28 9.45
N ASN A 45 -17.27 -4.98 10.03
CA ASN A 45 -17.15 -3.87 10.98
C ASN A 45 -17.42 -2.50 10.36
N ILE A 46 -17.17 -2.31 9.06
CA ILE A 46 -17.40 -1.05 8.36
C ILE A 46 -18.85 -0.95 7.85
N LEU A 47 -19.42 -2.05 7.36
CA LEU A 47 -20.76 -2.08 6.77
C LEU A 47 -21.86 -1.89 7.83
N ASP A 48 -21.69 -2.49 9.00
CA ASP A 48 -22.73 -2.53 10.03
C ASP A 48 -22.70 -1.31 10.97
N ARG A 49 -21.72 -0.41 10.83
CA ARG A 49 -21.45 0.64 11.82
C ARG A 49 -21.25 2.02 11.20
N PRO A 50 -21.80 3.08 11.82
CA PRO A 50 -21.47 4.44 11.44
C PRO A 50 -20.01 4.76 11.79
N ALA A 51 -19.41 5.70 11.06
CA ALA A 51 -18.02 6.12 11.26
C ALA A 51 -17.64 6.48 12.71
N SER A 52 -18.57 7.03 13.51
CA SER A 52 -18.35 7.36 14.92
C SER A 52 -18.14 6.14 15.82
N GLU A 53 -18.66 4.97 15.43
CA GLU A 53 -18.56 3.72 16.18
C GLU A 53 -17.32 2.90 15.80
N LEU A 54 -16.59 3.27 14.75
CA LEU A 54 -15.35 2.60 14.32
C LEU A 54 -14.16 2.82 15.28
N ILE A 55 -14.29 3.74 16.24
CA ILE A 55 -13.29 3.97 17.29
C ILE A 55 -13.52 3.03 18.48
N GLN A 56 -14.70 2.41 18.56
CA GLN A 56 -15.03 1.45 19.61
C GLN A 56 -14.43 0.06 19.28
N PRO A 57 -14.37 -0.86 20.25
CA PRO A 57 -13.92 -2.23 20.00
C PRO A 57 -14.65 -2.87 18.82
N LEU A 58 -13.86 -3.43 17.90
CA LEU A 58 -14.34 -4.09 16.68
C LEU A 58 -14.87 -5.49 17.01
N VAL A 59 -15.87 -5.94 16.25
CA VAL A 59 -16.36 -7.32 16.33
C VAL A 59 -15.27 -8.29 15.87
N MET A 60 -15.37 -9.54 16.32
CA MET A 60 -14.50 -10.65 15.93
C MET A 60 -13.04 -10.52 16.41
N GLY A 61 -12.78 -9.68 17.42
CA GLY A 61 -11.43 -9.53 17.98
C GLY A 61 -10.44 -8.84 17.03
N GLN A 62 -10.95 -8.12 16.04
CA GLN A 62 -10.12 -7.39 15.10
C GLN A 62 -9.46 -6.20 15.78
N VAL A 63 -8.19 -5.96 15.45
CA VAL A 63 -7.43 -4.79 15.89
C VAL A 63 -6.99 -4.03 14.66
N ALA A 64 -7.57 -2.84 14.46
CA ALA A 64 -7.26 -1.98 13.33
C ALA A 64 -7.14 -0.52 13.80
N PRO A 65 -6.20 0.27 13.24
CA PRO A 65 -6.07 1.69 13.57
C PRO A 65 -7.32 2.50 13.20
N PRO A 66 -7.79 3.45 14.02
CA PRO A 66 -9.00 4.24 13.73
C PRO A 66 -8.95 4.98 12.39
N LEU A 67 -7.82 5.61 12.04
CA LEU A 67 -7.68 6.32 10.76
C LEU A 67 -7.79 5.38 9.55
N PHE A 68 -7.31 4.15 9.70
CA PHE A 68 -7.43 3.13 8.66
C PHE A 68 -8.91 2.75 8.44
N LEU A 69 -9.68 2.58 9.52
CA LEU A 69 -11.11 2.28 9.44
C LEU A 69 -11.91 3.42 8.83
N LEU A 70 -11.68 4.65 9.29
CA LEU A 70 -12.35 5.85 8.76
C LEU A 70 -12.08 6.04 7.26
N LEU A 71 -10.86 5.74 6.81
CA LEU A 71 -10.54 5.78 5.39
C LEU A 71 -11.36 4.75 4.59
N HIS A 72 -11.51 3.52 5.08
CA HIS A 72 -12.31 2.52 4.38
C HIS A 72 -13.80 2.88 4.36
N HIS A 73 -14.33 3.41 5.46
CA HIS A 73 -15.70 3.92 5.50
C HIS A 73 -15.91 5.02 4.45
N LEU A 74 -15.02 6.01 4.39
CA LEU A 74 -15.09 7.07 3.38
C LEU A 74 -15.03 6.52 1.95
N ILE A 75 -14.18 5.52 1.69
CA ILE A 75 -14.08 4.91 0.37
C ILE A 75 -15.35 4.16 0.01
N PHE A 76 -15.96 3.43 0.95
CA PHE A 76 -17.25 2.77 0.75
C PHE A 76 -18.37 3.77 0.47
N ASP A 77 -18.38 4.91 1.17
CA ASP A 77 -19.36 5.99 0.92
C ASP A 77 -19.23 6.56 -0.49
N ILE A 78 -18.00 6.69 -1.02
CA ILE A 78 -17.74 7.29 -2.34
C ILE A 78 -17.91 6.29 -3.49
N THR A 79 -17.41 5.07 -3.31
CA THR A 79 -17.25 4.08 -4.40
C THR A 79 -18.25 2.93 -4.31
N GLY A 80 -19.01 2.85 -3.22
CA GLY A 80 -19.85 1.71 -2.90
C GLY A 80 -19.08 0.55 -2.25
N THR A 81 -19.83 -0.46 -1.87
CA THR A 81 -19.34 -1.63 -1.14
C THR A 81 -18.95 -2.73 -2.12
N SER A 82 -17.65 -2.90 -2.34
CA SER A 82 -17.12 -3.96 -3.20
C SER A 82 -15.74 -4.43 -2.72
N GLU A 83 -15.30 -5.58 -3.21
CA GLU A 83 -13.96 -6.13 -2.93
C GLU A 83 -12.86 -5.20 -3.47
N TRP A 84 -13.12 -4.53 -4.59
CA TRP A 84 -12.21 -3.54 -5.17
C TRP A 84 -12.10 -2.31 -4.28
N SER A 85 -13.23 -1.81 -3.77
CA SER A 85 -13.27 -0.68 -2.85
C SER A 85 -12.50 -0.98 -1.57
N LEU A 86 -12.66 -2.20 -1.01
CA LEU A 86 -11.98 -2.61 0.22
C LEU A 86 -10.47 -2.63 0.05
N ARG A 87 -9.97 -3.07 -1.11
CA ARG A 87 -8.53 -3.18 -1.39
C ARG A 87 -7.92 -1.94 -2.02
N PHE A 88 -8.73 -0.92 -2.31
CA PHE A 88 -8.28 0.30 -2.95
C PHE A 88 -7.20 1.04 -2.12
N PRO A 89 -7.32 1.18 -0.78
CA PRO A 89 -6.24 1.72 0.05
C PRO A 89 -4.93 0.96 -0.13
N ALA A 90 -4.96 -0.37 -0.07
CA ALA A 90 -3.79 -1.22 -0.18
C ALA A 90 -3.09 -1.07 -1.54
N LEU A 91 -3.87 -0.86 -2.63
CA LEU A 91 -3.34 -0.57 -3.95
C LEU A 91 -2.64 0.79 -3.97
N VAL A 92 -3.32 1.86 -3.54
CA VAL A 92 -2.82 3.24 -3.61
C VAL A 92 -1.56 3.40 -2.74
N PHE A 93 -1.61 3.01 -1.46
CA PHE A 93 -0.46 3.13 -0.57
C PHE A 93 0.66 2.16 -0.92
N GLY A 94 0.34 1.00 -1.50
CA GLY A 94 1.34 0.08 -2.03
C GLY A 94 2.14 0.66 -3.18
N ILE A 95 1.48 1.33 -4.12
CA ILE A 95 2.13 2.02 -5.25
C ILE A 95 2.91 3.25 -4.74
N PHE A 96 2.30 4.05 -3.87
CA PHE A 96 2.96 5.21 -3.29
C PHE A 96 4.21 4.84 -2.51
N GLY A 97 4.18 3.76 -1.72
CA GLY A 97 5.34 3.24 -1.01
C GLY A 97 6.47 2.84 -1.96
N LEU A 98 6.17 2.12 -3.06
CA LEU A 98 7.17 1.76 -4.06
C LEU A 98 7.83 3.00 -4.68
N TRP A 99 7.02 3.99 -5.06
CA TRP A 99 7.53 5.25 -5.60
C TRP A 99 8.41 5.98 -4.58
N PHE A 100 7.93 6.10 -3.33
CA PHE A 100 8.66 6.76 -2.25
C PHE A 100 10.03 6.13 -2.00
N PHE A 101 10.12 4.80 -1.90
CA PHE A 101 11.39 4.12 -1.67
C PHE A 101 12.37 4.21 -2.84
N CYS A 102 11.87 4.30 -4.08
CA CYS A 102 12.74 4.46 -5.25
C CYS A 102 13.21 5.89 -5.48
N ASP A 103 12.47 6.90 -5.02
CA ASP A 103 12.92 8.31 -5.07
C ASP A 103 13.77 8.70 -3.84
N TRP A 104 13.51 8.09 -2.68
CA TRP A 104 14.22 8.32 -1.41
C TRP A 104 15.48 7.44 -1.10
N PRO A 105 16.27 6.84 -2.02
CA PRO A 105 17.37 5.95 -1.59
C PRO A 105 18.61 6.63 -1.00
N TYR A 106 18.74 7.96 -0.97
CA TYR A 106 20.06 8.60 -0.81
C TYR A 106 20.23 9.55 0.39
N GLY A 107 19.17 9.81 1.18
CA GLY A 107 19.25 10.76 2.29
C GLY A 107 19.80 10.20 3.61
N PHE A 108 19.64 8.89 3.87
CA PHE A 108 19.84 8.31 5.21
C PHE A 108 20.91 7.22 5.29
N VAL A 109 21.08 6.41 4.24
CA VAL A 109 22.07 5.34 4.22
C VAL A 109 23.29 5.85 3.44
N ARG A 110 24.20 6.55 4.13
CA ARG A 110 25.60 6.59 3.67
C ARG A 110 26.04 5.13 3.62
N PRO A 111 26.50 4.59 2.48
CA PRO A 111 27.30 3.38 2.52
C PRO A 111 28.50 3.74 3.40
N SER A 112 28.51 3.29 4.66
CA SER A 112 29.69 3.45 5.48
C SER A 112 30.80 2.69 4.76
N GLU A 113 31.96 3.33 4.64
CA GLU A 113 33.12 2.84 3.92
C GLU A 113 33.80 1.65 4.64
N ALA A 114 33.01 0.72 5.17
CA ALA A 114 33.45 -0.43 5.96
C ALA A 114 34.13 -1.53 5.12
N TRP A 115 34.26 -1.35 3.81
CA TRP A 115 34.91 -2.29 2.88
C TRP A 115 36.25 -1.79 2.32
N LEU A 116 36.80 -0.70 2.86
CA LEU A 116 38.12 -0.15 2.51
C LEU A 116 39.19 -0.39 3.59
N GLN A 117 39.02 -1.41 4.43
CA GLN A 117 40.05 -1.89 5.37
C GLN A 117 40.55 -3.27 4.97
#